data_AF-A0A7C9EIA0-F1
#
_entry.id   AF-A0A7C9EIA0-F1
#
_cell.length_a   1.000
_cell.length_b   1.000
_cell.length_c   1.000
_cell.angle_alpha   90.00
_cell.angle_beta   90.00
_cell.angle_gamma   90.00
#
_symmetry.space_group_name_H-M   'P 1'
#
loop_
_entity.id
_entity.type
_entity.pdbx_description
1 polymer ?
#
loop_
_entity_poly.entity_id
_entity_poly.type
_entity_poly.pdbx_seq_one_letter_code
_entity_poly.pdbx_strand_id
1 'polypeptide(L)'
;VKHNTGFPNLRFGTPGKRWLRLQFSGQERVLEVELVAGRGRPGDKSWIVKFSGFDSVDQAKQLVGATFLVRKSDRPELEEGEFYSRDLVGMRVILKDTGELVGTVVNVFDTGGDDLLHVMLD
;
A
#
# COMPACT_ATOMS: atom_id res chain seq x y z
N VAL A 1 -4.21 -12.48 -2.26
CA VAL A 1 -3.76 -11.23 -1.61
C VAL A 1 -4.57 -10.08 -2.17
N LYS A 2 -5.38 -9.42 -1.35
CA LYS A 2 -6.01 -8.14 -1.72
C LYS A 2 -5.00 -7.03 -1.48
N HIS A 3 -5.05 -5.95 -2.27
CA HIS A 3 -4.11 -4.85 -2.13
C HIS A 3 -4.81 -3.49 -2.21
N ASN A 4 -4.17 -2.49 -1.62
CA ASN A 4 -4.54 -1.08 -1.75
C ASN A 4 -3.32 -0.24 -2.18
N THR A 5 -2.48 -0.81 -3.04
CA THR A 5 -1.29 -0.14 -3.58
C THR A 5 -1.49 0.16 -5.06
N GLY A 6 -0.99 1.32 -5.51
CA GLY A 6 -0.88 1.68 -6.93
C GLY A 6 0.20 0.92 -7.71
N PHE A 7 1.06 0.15 -7.02
CA PHE A 7 2.16 -0.59 -7.65
C PHE A 7 2.04 -2.12 -7.52
N PRO A 8 0.89 -2.74 -7.83
CA PRO A 8 0.68 -4.16 -7.53
C PRO A 8 1.66 -5.08 -8.26
N ASN A 9 1.97 -4.79 -9.53
CA ASN A 9 2.93 -5.56 -10.32
C ASN A 9 4.32 -5.55 -9.70
N LEU A 10 4.79 -4.39 -9.27
CA LEU A 10 6.08 -4.25 -8.60
C LEU A 10 6.09 -5.02 -7.26
N ARG A 11 5.02 -4.88 -6.46
CA ARG A 11 4.98 -5.46 -5.10
C ARG A 11 4.82 -6.98 -5.10
N PHE A 12 3.99 -7.52 -6.00
CA PHE A 12 3.56 -8.92 -5.96
C PHE A 12 4.03 -9.74 -7.17
N GLY A 13 4.40 -9.12 -8.28
CA GLY A 13 4.90 -9.81 -9.47
C GLY A 13 6.42 -10.00 -9.50
N THR A 14 7.17 -9.18 -8.76
CA THR A 14 8.64 -9.25 -8.72
C THR A 14 9.10 -10.14 -7.56
N PRO A 15 9.87 -11.21 -7.81
CA PRO A 15 10.43 -12.03 -6.74
C PRO A 15 11.33 -11.24 -5.78
N GLY A 16 11.57 -11.79 -4.59
CA GLY A 16 12.49 -11.22 -3.61
C GLY A 16 11.94 -11.19 -2.19
N LYS A 17 12.75 -10.65 -1.28
CA LYS A 17 12.41 -10.51 0.14
C LYS A 17 11.18 -9.63 0.36
N ARG A 18 10.29 -10.10 1.24
CA ARG A 18 9.06 -9.40 1.67
C ARG A 18 8.88 -9.58 3.18
N TRP A 19 8.06 -8.72 3.77
CA TRP A 19 7.71 -8.79 5.18
C TRP A 19 6.21 -8.98 5.34
N LEU A 20 5.83 -9.95 6.16
CA LEU A 20 4.45 -10.21 6.54
C LEU A 20 4.26 -9.90 8.01
N ARG A 21 3.28 -9.06 8.34
CA ARG A 21 2.83 -8.88 9.71
C ARG A 21 1.73 -9.88 10.00
N LEU A 22 2.00 -10.78 10.92
CA LEU A 22 1.07 -11.78 11.45
C LEU A 22 0.48 -11.26 12.76
N GLN A 23 -0.80 -11.58 12.98
CA GLN A 23 -1.51 -11.32 14.23
C GLN A 23 -1.83 -12.67 14.86
N PHE A 24 -1.18 -13.00 15.98
CA PHE A 24 -1.43 -14.25 16.69
C PHE A 24 -1.72 -13.97 18.16
N SER A 25 -2.93 -14.28 18.62
CA SER A 25 -3.33 -14.13 20.03
C SER A 25 -3.03 -12.73 20.62
N GLY A 26 -3.26 -11.67 19.85
CA GLY A 26 -3.00 -10.28 20.25
C GLY A 26 -1.53 -9.84 20.19
N GLN A 27 -0.62 -10.74 19.82
CA GLN A 27 0.79 -10.40 19.57
C GLN A 27 1.04 -10.18 18.08
N GLU A 28 1.71 -9.06 17.77
CA GLU A 28 2.18 -8.78 16.42
C GLU A 28 3.54 -9.42 16.20
N ARG A 29 3.70 -10.14 15.08
CA ARG A 29 5.00 -10.65 14.64
C ARG A 29 5.24 -10.28 13.19
N VAL A 30 6.43 -9.77 12.90
CA VAL A 30 6.88 -9.57 11.51
C VAL A 30 7.73 -10.77 11.09
N LEU A 31 7.35 -11.39 9.98
CA LEU A 31 8.06 -12.50 9.36
C LEU A 31 8.70 -12.02 8.05
N GLU A 32 10.00 -12.24 7.90
CA GLU A 32 10.67 -12.13 6.60
C GLU A 32 10.36 -13.39 5.78
N VAL A 33 9.90 -13.21 4.55
CA VAL A 33 9.58 -14.28 3.61
C VAL A 33 10.18 -13.96 2.25
N GLU A 34 10.51 -15.01 1.48
CA GLU A 34 10.97 -14.85 0.10
C GLU A 34 9.78 -15.07 -0.85
N LEU A 35 9.39 -14.03 -1.59
CA LEU A 35 8.39 -14.12 -2.65
C LEU A 35 9.04 -14.74 -3.89
N VAL A 36 8.55 -15.89 -4.33
CA VAL A 36 9.09 -16.64 -5.48
C VAL A 36 8.41 -16.24 -6.77
N ALA A 37 7.09 -16.04 -6.72
CA ALA A 37 6.30 -15.65 -7.88
C ALA A 37 4.99 -15.00 -7.43
N GLY A 38 4.41 -14.18 -8.29
CA GLY A 38 3.02 -13.79 -8.15
C GLY A 38 2.40 -13.41 -9.47
N ARG A 39 1.08 -13.55 -9.53
CA ARG A 39 0.28 -13.19 -10.70
C ARG A 39 -1.03 -12.53 -10.27
N GLY A 40 -1.43 -11.50 -11.01
CA GLY A 40 -2.76 -10.92 -10.88
C GLY A 40 -3.83 -11.93 -11.27
N ARG A 41 -4.96 -11.92 -10.55
CA ARG A 41 -6.13 -12.72 -10.91
C ARG A 41 -6.96 -11.93 -11.94
N PRO A 42 -7.23 -12.48 -13.14
CA PRO A 42 -8.09 -11.79 -14.11
C PRO A 42 -9.47 -11.47 -13.53
N GLY A 43 -9.94 -10.25 -13.72
CA GLY A 43 -11.27 -9.80 -13.28
C GLY A 43 -11.41 -9.44 -11.79
N ASP A 44 -10.33 -9.48 -11.01
CA ASP A 44 -10.34 -9.14 -9.58
C ASP A 44 -9.09 -8.31 -9.22
N LYS A 45 -9.20 -7.36 -8.28
CA LYS A 45 -8.05 -6.59 -7.74
C LYS A 45 -7.26 -7.42 -6.72
N SER A 46 -7.00 -8.68 -7.05
CA SER A 46 -6.34 -9.63 -6.16
C SER A 46 -5.20 -10.37 -6.85
N TRP A 47 -4.23 -10.78 -6.04
CA TRP A 47 -3.01 -11.44 -6.47
C TRP A 47 -2.88 -12.83 -5.86
N ILE A 48 -2.41 -13.78 -6.66
CA ILE A 48 -1.96 -15.10 -6.20
C ILE A 48 -0.45 -15.02 -6.09
N VAL A 49 0.10 -15.30 -4.91
CA VAL A 49 1.53 -15.24 -4.62
C VAL A 49 2.03 -16.59 -4.09
N LYS A 50 3.29 -16.89 -4.36
CA LYS A 50 4.00 -18.07 -3.84
C LYS A 50 5.20 -17.60 -3.03
N PHE A 51 5.28 -18.05 -1.79
CA PHE A 51 6.45 -17.85 -0.95
C PHE A 51 7.30 -19.12 -0.90
N SER A 52 8.61 -18.95 -0.74
CA SER A 52 9.54 -20.04 -0.47
C SER A 52 9.29 -20.61 0.92
N GLY A 53 9.33 -21.94 1.07
CA GLY A 53 9.10 -22.63 2.34
C GLY A 53 7.64 -22.82 2.77
N PHE A 54 6.68 -22.35 1.96
CA PHE A 54 5.23 -22.56 2.16
C PHE A 54 4.68 -23.44 1.04
N ASP A 55 4.90 -24.75 1.15
CA ASP A 55 4.61 -25.74 0.09
C ASP A 55 3.34 -26.54 0.32
N SER A 56 2.73 -26.44 1.51
CA SER A 56 1.44 -27.07 1.81
C SER A 56 0.32 -26.04 2.00
N VAL A 57 -0.91 -26.49 1.77
CA VAL A 57 -2.13 -25.69 2.01
C VAL A 57 -2.22 -25.28 3.47
N ASP A 58 -1.84 -26.15 4.40
CA ASP A 58 -1.93 -25.86 5.83
C ASP A 58 -0.90 -24.82 6.27
N GLN A 59 0.30 -24.80 5.68
CA GLN A 59 1.26 -23.72 5.87
C GLN A 59 0.72 -22.39 5.32
N ALA A 60 0.12 -22.41 4.12
CA ALA A 60 -0.45 -21.20 3.52
C ALA A 60 -1.64 -20.65 4.35
N LYS A 61 -2.47 -21.51 4.93
CA LYS A 61 -3.58 -21.11 5.81
C LYS A 61 -3.12 -20.31 7.03
N GLN A 62 -1.92 -20.59 7.56
CA GLN A 62 -1.35 -19.83 8.69
C GLN A 62 -1.04 -18.37 8.34
N LEU A 63 -0.94 -18.03 7.05
CA LEU A 63 -0.71 -16.66 6.58
C LEU A 63 -2.02 -15.89 6.33
N VAL A 64 -3.19 -16.52 6.50
CA VAL A 64 -4.48 -15.85 6.31
C VAL A 64 -4.64 -14.76 7.37
N GLY A 65 -4.99 -13.54 6.92
CA GLY A 65 -5.05 -12.35 7.78
C GLY A 65 -3.72 -11.60 7.93
N ALA A 66 -2.62 -12.13 7.38
CA ALA A 66 -1.34 -11.42 7.37
C ALA A 66 -1.42 -10.14 6.52
N THR A 67 -0.70 -9.10 6.95
CA THR A 67 -0.54 -7.85 6.19
C THR A 67 0.82 -7.82 5.51
N PHE A 68 0.86 -7.54 4.20
CA PHE A 68 2.12 -7.25 3.51
C PHE A 68 2.67 -5.90 3.97
N LEU A 69 3.94 -5.88 4.33
CA LEU A 69 4.69 -4.68 4.66
C LEU A 69 5.75 -4.40 3.60
N VAL A 70 5.99 -3.11 3.37
CA VAL A 70 7.08 -2.59 2.54
C VAL A 70 7.86 -1.59 3.37
N ARG A 71 9.17 -1.53 3.17
CA ARG A 71 9.99 -0.51 3.85
C ARG A 71 9.67 0.85 3.26
N LYS A 72 9.80 1.90 4.08
CA LYS A 72 9.60 3.29 3.63
C LYS A 72 10.60 3.69 2.54
N SER A 73 11.79 3.08 2.53
CA SER A 73 12.83 3.23 1.52
C SER A 73 12.44 2.65 0.16
N ASP A 74 11.55 1.65 0.13
CA ASP A 74 11.21 0.93 -1.10
C ASP A 74 10.04 1.59 -1.83
N ARG A 75 9.80 2.89 -1.58
CA ARG A 75 8.81 3.68 -2.31
C ARG A 75 9.36 3.97 -3.70
N PRO A 76 8.66 3.59 -4.78
CA PRO A 76 9.03 3.99 -6.14
C PRO A 76 9.15 5.50 -6.24
N GLU A 77 10.06 5.93 -7.10
CA GLU A 77 10.01 7.29 -7.62
C GLU A 77 8.73 7.45 -8.44
N LEU A 78 8.11 8.61 -8.28
CA LEU A 78 6.88 8.98 -8.97
C LEU A 78 7.24 9.82 -10.19
N GLU A 79 6.35 9.81 -11.19
CA GLU A 79 6.51 10.70 -12.35
C GLU A 79 6.25 12.16 -11.95
N GLU A 80 6.62 13.10 -12.82
CA GLU A 80 6.37 14.52 -12.56
C GLU A 80 4.86 14.79 -12.45
N GLY A 81 4.47 15.44 -11.34
CA GLY A 81 3.05 15.72 -11.06
C GLY A 81 2.33 14.61 -10.30
N GLU A 82 2.97 13.47 -10.03
CA GLU A 82 2.42 12.42 -9.17
C GLU A 82 2.86 12.58 -7.70
N PHE A 83 1.94 12.31 -6.78
CA PHE A 83 2.20 12.43 -5.34
C PHE A 83 1.65 11.23 -4.57
N TYR A 84 2.33 10.86 -3.49
CA TYR A 84 1.76 9.94 -2.52
C TYR A 84 0.68 10.66 -1.72
N SER A 85 -0.56 10.14 -1.70
CA SER A 85 -1.68 10.74 -0.96
C SER A 85 -1.35 10.96 0.53
N ARG A 86 -0.52 10.08 1.11
CA ARG A 86 -0.07 10.19 2.50
C ARG A 86 0.90 11.36 2.73
N ASP A 87 1.66 11.75 1.71
CA ASP A 87 2.58 12.89 1.79
C ASP A 87 1.82 14.22 1.62
N LEU A 88 0.60 14.20 1.08
CA LEU A 88 -0.29 15.36 0.99
C LEU A 88 -0.95 15.72 2.33
N VAL A 89 -1.15 14.75 3.22
CA VAL A 89 -1.75 14.99 4.54
C VAL A 89 -0.80 15.84 5.40
N GLY A 90 -1.30 16.96 5.93
CA GLY A 90 -0.54 17.96 6.67
C GLY A 90 0.01 19.10 5.81
N MET A 91 -0.17 19.06 4.48
CA MET A 91 0.17 20.18 3.60
C MET A 91 -0.82 21.34 3.76
N ARG A 92 -0.33 22.57 3.63
CA ARG A 92 -1.15 23.78 3.56
C ARG A 92 -1.71 23.98 2.16
N VAL A 93 -2.97 24.35 2.08
CA VAL A 93 -3.66 24.67 0.82
C VAL A 93 -3.71 26.17 0.65
N ILE A 94 -3.10 26.68 -0.42
CA ILE A 94 -2.99 28.11 -0.70
C ILE A 94 -3.60 28.39 -2.08
N LEU A 95 -4.45 29.42 -2.17
CA LEU A 95 -4.98 29.88 -3.45
C LEU A 95 -3.87 30.50 -4.29
N LYS A 96 -3.67 29.99 -5.51
CA LYS A 96 -2.57 30.43 -6.38
C LYS A 96 -2.64 31.92 -6.75
N ASP A 97 -3.85 32.43 -6.94
CA ASP A 97 -4.05 33.80 -7.44
C ASP A 97 -3.93 34.85 -6.33
N THR A 98 -4.37 34.54 -5.11
CA THR A 98 -4.41 35.49 -3.98
C THR A 98 -3.30 35.26 -2.96
N GLY A 99 -2.70 34.07 -2.93
CA GLY A 99 -1.76 33.65 -1.88
C GLY A 99 -2.42 33.39 -0.53
N GLU A 100 -3.75 33.35 -0.47
CA GLU A 100 -4.50 33.16 0.76
C GLU A 100 -4.47 31.70 1.21
N LEU A 101 -4.26 31.49 2.52
CA LEU A 101 -4.31 30.18 3.15
C LEU A 101 -5.77 29.75 3.29
N VAL A 102 -6.13 28.63 2.65
CA VAL A 102 -7.46 28.01 2.77
C VAL A 102 -7.53 27.13 4.02
N GLY A 103 -6.42 26.46 4.36
CA GLY A 103 -6.33 25.58 5.52
C GLY A 103 -5.33 24.45 5.30
N THR A 104 -5.57 23.31 5.97
CA THR A 104 -4.65 22.17 5.97
C THR A 104 -5.33 20.88 5.51
N VAL A 105 -4.65 20.09 4.66
CA VAL A 105 -5.14 18.78 4.23
C VAL A 105 -5.10 17.81 5.41
N VAL A 106 -6.26 17.27 5.80
CA VAL A 106 -6.38 16.30 6.90
C VAL A 106 -6.58 14.87 6.41
N ASN A 107 -7.06 14.68 5.18
CA ASN A 107 -7.21 13.37 4.56
C ASN A 107 -7.27 13.44 3.03
N VAL A 108 -7.04 12.30 2.37
CA VAL A 108 -7.24 12.13 0.93
C VAL A 108 -8.13 10.91 0.71
N PHE A 109 -9.22 11.08 -0.05
CA PHE A 109 -10.16 10.02 -0.37
C PHE A 109 -10.02 9.62 -1.84
N ASP A 110 -9.68 8.35 -2.08
CA ASP A 110 -9.77 7.73 -3.40
C ASP A 110 -11.24 7.39 -3.68
N THR A 111 -11.85 8.10 -4.64
CA THR A 111 -13.24 7.86 -5.05
C THR A 111 -13.37 6.91 -6.24
N GLY A 112 -12.25 6.35 -6.72
CA GLY A 112 -12.17 5.48 -7.89
C GLY A 112 -12.08 6.22 -9.23
N GLY A 113 -12.43 7.50 -9.27
CA GLY A 113 -12.24 8.40 -10.41
C GLY A 113 -11.14 9.42 -10.12
N ASP A 114 -11.40 10.27 -9.13
CA ASP A 114 -10.47 11.32 -8.68
C ASP A 114 -10.17 11.19 -7.18
N ASP A 115 -9.02 11.74 -6.78
CA ASP A 115 -8.65 11.89 -5.38
C ASP A 115 -9.24 13.19 -4.82
N LEU A 116 -10.03 13.08 -3.74
CA LEU A 116 -10.60 14.24 -3.05
C LEU A 116 -9.76 14.60 -1.81
N LEU A 117 -9.29 15.84 -1.76
CA LEU A 117 -8.61 16.40 -0.59
C LEU A 117 -9.65 16.88 0.43
N HIS A 118 -9.58 16.35 1.64
CA HIS A 118 -10.32 16.89 2.77
C HIS A 118 -9.47 17.96 3.45
N VAL A 119 -9.92 19.21 3.36
CA VAL A 119 -9.22 20.37 3.92
C VAL A 119 -9.98 20.87 5.15
N MET A 120 -9.29 20.96 6.28
CA MET A 120 -9.79 21.65 7.45
C MET A 120 -9.42 23.12 7.33
N LEU A 121 -10.43 23.98 7.35
CA LEU A 121 -10.25 25.43 7.32
C LEU A 121 -9.61 25.86 8.65
N ASP A 122 -8.67 26.81 8.57
CA ASP A 122 -8.06 27.44 9.74
C ASP A 122 -8.97 28.54 10.32
#